data_AF-A0A930H080-F1
#
_entry.id   AF-A0A930H080-F1
#
_cell.length_a   1.000
_cell.length_b   1.000
_cell.length_c   1.000
_cell.angle_alpha   90.00
_cell.angle_beta   90.00
_cell.angle_gamma   90.00
#
_symmetry.space_group_name_H-M   'P 1'
#
loop_
_entity.id
_entity.type
_entity.pdbx_description
1 polymer ?
#
loop_
_entity_poly.entity_id
_entity_poly.type
_entity_poly.pdbx_seq_one_letter_code
_entity_poly.pdbx_strand_id
1 'polypeptide(L)'
;MGERKGTAQGALNSLGLRILNQSKIELSLSMRYLSRALDKLSFQMDFNTRRIGTEGEKIHFHPEFVFQLYVESPQKLYRLYMHSLLHCLFRHMFKTEDK
;
A
#
# COMPACT_ATOMS: atom_id res chain seq x y z
N MET A 1 1.75 -11.48 30.48
CA MET A 1 0.50 -11.62 29.69
C MET A 1 -0.07 -10.22 29.50
N GLY A 2 0.42 -9.50 28.49
CA GLY A 2 0.13 -8.07 28.30
C GLY A 2 -1.27 -7.86 27.73
N GLU A 3 -2.06 -7.05 28.41
CA GLU A 3 -3.43 -6.69 28.05
C GLU A 3 -3.50 -6.14 26.62
N ARG A 4 -4.13 -6.89 25.72
CA ARG A 4 -4.55 -6.41 24.40
C ARG A 4 -5.74 -5.46 24.57
N LYS A 5 -5.49 -4.24 25.05
CA LYS A 5 -6.45 -3.14 24.81
C LYS A 5 -6.33 -2.80 23.32
N GLY A 6 -7.19 -3.40 22.51
CA GLY A 6 -7.30 -3.10 21.08
C GLY A 6 -7.72 -1.65 20.91
N THR A 7 -6.76 -0.76 20.75
CA THR A 7 -7.03 0.64 20.41
C THR A 7 -7.72 0.68 19.04
N ALA A 8 -8.63 1.62 18.81
CA ALA A 8 -9.27 1.81 17.50
C ALA A 8 -8.22 1.88 16.38
N GLN A 9 -7.05 2.46 16.70
CA GLN A 9 -5.88 2.49 15.84
C GLN A 9 -5.32 1.12 15.45
N GLY A 10 -5.24 0.19 16.40
CA GLY A 10 -4.80 -1.18 16.12
C GLY A 10 -5.75 -1.93 15.19
N ALA A 11 -7.06 -1.69 15.32
CA ALA A 11 -8.07 -2.28 14.45
C ALA A 11 -7.96 -1.76 13.01
N LEU A 12 -7.82 -0.43 12.84
CA LEU A 12 -7.61 0.21 11.54
C LEU A 12 -6.34 -0.31 10.86
N ASN A 13 -5.24 -0.41 11.62
CA ASN A 13 -3.97 -0.95 11.11
C ASN A 13 -4.15 -2.38 10.61
N SER A 14 -4.74 -3.24 11.45
CA SER A 14 -4.92 -4.66 11.16
C SER A 14 -5.74 -4.87 9.88
N LEU A 15 -6.86 -4.14 9.72
CA LEU A 15 -7.68 -4.23 8.52
C LEU A 15 -6.95 -3.71 7.28
N GLY A 16 -6.26 -2.57 7.38
CA GLY A 16 -5.47 -2.02 6.28
C GLY A 16 -4.37 -2.97 5.80
N LEU A 17 -3.63 -3.55 6.75
CA LEU A 17 -2.61 -4.55 6.45
C LEU A 17 -3.19 -5.81 5.78
N ARG A 18 -4.37 -6.28 6.21
CA ARG A 18 -5.04 -7.43 5.58
C ARG A 18 -5.41 -7.15 4.13
N ILE A 19 -6.00 -5.99 3.85
CA ILE A 19 -6.41 -5.57 2.50
C ILE A 19 -5.19 -5.44 1.58
N LEU A 20 -4.14 -4.79 2.05
CA LEU A 20 -2.91 -4.58 1.27
C LEU A 20 -2.14 -5.89 1.03
N ASN A 21 -2.11 -6.79 2.03
CA ASN A 21 -1.51 -8.12 1.83
C ASN A 21 -2.32 -8.98 0.87
N GLN A 22 -3.66 -8.95 0.92
CA GLN A 22 -4.47 -9.65 -0.07
C GLN A 22 -4.15 -9.12 -1.48
N SER A 23 -4.07 -7.80 -1.63
CA SER A 23 -3.70 -7.17 -2.90
C SER A 23 -2.31 -7.61 -3.38
N LYS A 24 -1.33 -7.71 -2.47
CA LYS A 24 0.01 -8.23 -2.77
C LYS A 24 -0.03 -9.66 -3.31
N ILE A 25 -0.84 -10.52 -2.69
CA ILE A 25 -0.99 -11.93 -3.09
C ILE A 25 -1.61 -12.01 -4.49
N GLU A 26 -2.72 -11.33 -4.73
CA GLU A 26 -3.39 -11.32 -6.05
C GLU A 26 -2.47 -10.82 -7.16
N LEU A 27 -1.73 -9.73 -6.89
CA LEU A 27 -0.74 -9.19 -7.81
C LEU A 27 0.42 -10.17 -8.06
N SER A 28 0.90 -10.84 -7.01
CA SER A 28 1.98 -11.82 -7.12
C SER A 28 1.57 -13.06 -7.92
N LEU A 29 0.32 -13.49 -7.80
CA LEU A 29 -0.25 -14.58 -8.60
C LEU A 29 -0.43 -14.17 -10.06
N SER A 30 -0.93 -12.95 -10.30
CA SER A 30 -1.18 -12.41 -11.65
C SER A 30 0.11 -12.05 -12.39
N MET A 31 1.15 -11.60 -11.68
CA MET A 31 2.41 -11.11 -12.24
C MET A 31 3.60 -11.75 -11.51
N ARG A 32 3.75 -13.07 -11.68
CA ARG A 32 4.77 -13.88 -10.97
C ARG A 32 6.19 -13.33 -11.06
N TYR A 33 6.57 -12.74 -12.19
CA TYR A 33 7.90 -12.14 -12.37
C TYR A 33 8.17 -10.93 -11.47
N LEU A 34 7.12 -10.26 -10.97
CA LEU A 34 7.20 -9.11 -10.08
C LEU A 34 6.97 -9.46 -8.61
N SER A 35 6.65 -10.72 -8.30
CA SER A 35 6.40 -11.19 -6.92
C SER A 35 7.51 -10.80 -5.94
N ARG A 36 8.76 -11.03 -6.33
CA ARG A 36 9.93 -10.69 -5.50
C ARG A 36 10.09 -9.19 -5.28
N ALA A 37 9.67 -8.37 -6.25
CA ALA A 37 9.74 -6.92 -6.13
C ALA A 37 8.59 -6.38 -5.25
N LEU A 38 7.39 -6.95 -5.39
CA LEU A 38 6.23 -6.66 -4.52
C LEU A 38 6.53 -7.01 -3.05
N ASP A 39 7.21 -8.13 -2.79
CA ASP A 39 7.58 -8.54 -1.43
C ASP A 39 8.61 -7.63 -0.75
N LYS A 40 9.29 -6.75 -1.49
CA LYS A 40 10.20 -5.76 -0.91
C LYS A 40 9.47 -4.57 -0.30
N LEU A 41 8.20 -4.34 -0.65
CA LEU A 41 7.43 -3.23 -0.13
C LEU A 41 6.65 -3.67 1.11
N SER A 42 7.07 -3.17 2.28
CA SER A 42 6.32 -3.34 3.53
C SER A 42 5.27 -2.24 3.68
N PHE A 43 4.29 -2.43 4.56
CA PHE A 43 3.19 -1.48 4.75
C PHE A 43 3.28 -0.81 6.11
N GLN A 44 3.02 0.49 6.14
CA GLN A 44 2.95 1.28 7.37
C GLN A 44 1.72 2.19 7.33
N MET A 45 0.86 2.06 8.33
CA MET A 45 -0.26 2.99 8.48
C MET A 45 0.28 4.35 8.91
N ASP A 46 -0.21 5.41 8.28
CA ASP A 46 0.24 6.78 8.50
C ASP A 46 -0.94 7.76 8.32
N PHE A 47 -1.20 8.56 9.35
CA PHE A 47 -2.23 9.60 9.33
C PHE A 47 -1.74 10.96 8.84
N ASN A 48 -0.43 11.13 8.67
CA ASN A 48 0.13 12.37 8.11
C ASN A 48 -0.10 12.46 6.60
N THR A 49 -0.36 11.32 5.95
CA THR A 49 -0.79 11.26 4.54
C THR A 49 -2.31 11.16 4.44
N ARG A 50 -2.88 11.68 3.35
CA ARG A 50 -4.31 11.50 3.02
C ARG A 50 -4.57 10.33 2.07
N ARG A 51 -3.51 9.72 1.52
CA ARG A 51 -3.58 8.68 0.47
C ARG A 51 -2.54 7.58 0.71
N ILE A 52 -2.22 6.81 -0.32
CA ILE A 52 -1.06 5.92 -0.35
C ILE A 52 0.15 6.67 -0.93
N GLY A 53 1.34 6.45 -0.35
CA GLY A 53 2.62 6.90 -0.88
C GLY A 53 3.74 5.90 -0.59
N THR A 54 4.91 6.08 -1.19
CA THR A 54 6.07 5.22 -0.93
C THR A 54 7.38 6.00 -0.91
N GLU A 55 8.31 5.55 -0.06
CA GLU A 55 9.68 6.05 0.03
C GLU A 55 10.72 5.11 -0.63
N GLY A 56 10.25 4.09 -1.36
CA GLY A 56 11.12 3.08 -1.99
C GLY A 56 11.24 1.77 -1.22
N GLU A 57 10.98 1.77 0.08
CA GLU A 57 11.02 0.58 0.95
C GLU A 57 9.65 0.26 1.57
N LYS A 58 8.90 1.30 1.93
CA LYS A 58 7.60 1.16 2.58
C LYS A 58 6.52 1.86 1.79
N ILE A 59 5.32 1.30 1.85
CA ILE A 59 4.09 1.94 1.42
C ILE A 59 3.40 2.49 2.68
N HIS A 60 3.29 3.82 2.72
CA HIS A 60 2.54 4.55 3.73
C HIS A 60 1.09 4.63 3.29
N PHE A 61 0.16 4.32 4.18
CA PHE A 61 -1.26 4.34 3.82
C PHE A 61 -2.11 5.00 4.91
N HIS A 62 -3.07 5.82 4.46
CA HIS A 62 -4.19 6.24 5.29
C HIS A 62 -5.28 5.15 5.25
N PRO A 63 -5.76 4.63 6.41
CA PRO A 63 -6.66 3.47 6.44
C PRO A 63 -7.99 3.74 5.73
N GLU A 64 -8.62 4.89 5.98
CA GLU A 64 -9.89 5.27 5.34
C GLU A 64 -9.80 5.30 3.81
N PHE A 65 -8.68 5.80 3.27
CA PHE A 65 -8.46 5.86 1.82
C PHE A 65 -8.33 4.45 1.23
N VAL A 66 -7.62 3.55 1.89
CA VAL A 66 -7.49 2.15 1.47
C VAL A 66 -8.86 1.46 1.48
N PHE A 67 -9.66 1.68 2.52
CA PHE A 67 -10.96 1.03 2.65
C PHE A 67 -11.94 1.49 1.57
N GLN A 68 -12.04 2.81 1.37
CA GLN A 68 -12.89 3.39 0.34
C GLN A 68 -12.48 2.89 -1.05
N LEU A 69 -11.18 2.92 -1.36
CA LEU A 69 -10.68 2.48 -2.66
C LEU A 69 -10.93 0.99 -2.89
N TYR A 70 -10.74 0.16 -1.86
CA TYR A 70 -10.96 -1.28 -1.95
C TYR A 70 -12.43 -1.65 -2.10
N VAL A 71 -13.33 -0.99 -1.36
CA VAL A 71 -14.79 -1.18 -1.48
C VAL A 71 -15.30 -0.68 -2.83
N GLU A 72 -14.76 0.42 -3.34
CA GLU A 72 -15.10 0.94 -4.66
C GLU A 72 -14.65 -0.02 -5.77
N SER A 73 -13.38 -0.45 -5.76
CA SER A 73 -12.84 -1.44 -6.69
C SER A 73 -11.45 -1.91 -6.25
N PRO A 74 -11.29 -3.20 -5.92
CA PRO A 74 -9.98 -3.77 -5.61
C PRO A 74 -8.96 -3.56 -6.74
N GLN A 75 -9.40 -3.53 -8.00
CA GLN A 75 -8.54 -3.29 -9.16
C GLN A 75 -7.88 -1.90 -9.14
N LYS A 76 -8.55 -0.89 -8.57
CA LYS A 76 -7.93 0.44 -8.36
C LYS A 76 -6.79 0.36 -7.35
N LEU A 77 -6.96 -0.40 -6.28
CA LEU A 77 -5.90 -0.63 -5.29
C LEU A 77 -4.73 -1.41 -5.90
N TYR A 78 -5.00 -2.40 -6.75
CA TYR A 78 -3.97 -3.16 -7.48
C TYR A 78 -3.15 -2.24 -8.40
N ARG A 79 -3.84 -1.38 -9.17
CA ARG A 79 -3.18 -0.39 -10.03
C ARG A 79 -2.33 0.58 -9.23
N LEU A 80 -2.81 1.05 -8.08
CA LEU A 80 -2.08 1.98 -7.22
C LEU A 80 -0.84 1.32 -6.59
N TYR A 81 -0.94 0.07 -6.15
CA TYR A 81 0.22 -0.69 -5.68
C TYR A 81 1.25 -0.85 -6.81
N MET A 82 0.81 -1.34 -7.97
CA MET A 82 1.68 -1.49 -9.13
C MET A 82 2.35 -0.18 -9.53
N HIS A 83 1.61 0.92 -9.48
CA HIS A 83 2.15 2.26 -9.72
C HIS A 83 3.24 2.61 -8.71
N SER A 84 3.03 2.41 -7.41
CA SER A 84 4.06 2.60 -6.39
C SER A 84 5.30 1.74 -6.66
N LEU A 85 5.13 0.48 -7.04
CA LEU A 85 6.26 -0.40 -7.36
C LEU A 85 7.05 0.11 -8.58
N LEU A 86 6.35 0.52 -9.64
CA LEU A 86 6.98 1.07 -10.83
C LEU A 86 7.72 2.38 -10.50
N HIS A 87 7.18 3.20 -9.59
CA HIS A 87 7.90 4.36 -9.06
C HIS A 87 9.19 3.96 -8.35
N CYS A 88 9.18 2.91 -7.54
CA CYS A 88 10.39 2.43 -6.88
C CYS A 88 11.44 1.88 -7.86
N LEU A 89 11.01 1.11 -8.87
CA LEU A 89 11.91 0.47 -9.84
C LEU A 89 12.51 1.45 -10.84
N PHE A 90 11.68 2.34 -11.38
CA PHE A 90 12.06 3.21 -12.48
C PHE A 90 12.31 4.66 -12.06
N ARG A 91 12.12 5.00 -10.77
CA ARG A 91 12.11 6.39 -10.27
C ARG A 91 11.25 7.28 -11.18
N HIS A 92 10.05 6.80 -11.53
CA HIS A 92 9.30 7.30 -12.69
C HIS A 92 9.12 8.83 -12.67
N MET A 93 9.31 9.41 -13.87
CA MET A 93 9.43 10.82 -14.24
C MET A 93 8.17 11.67 -13.96
N PHE A 94 7.94 12.08 -12.72
CA PHE A 94 7.19 13.31 -12.44
C PHE A 94 8.12 14.34 -11.78
N LYS A 95 9.26 14.60 -12.42
CA LYS A 95 9.76 15.97 -12.41
C LYS A 95 8.89 16.69 -13.44
N THR A 96 7.87 17.41 -12.98
CA THR A 96 7.68 18.73 -13.57
C THR A 96 8.99 19.45 -13.31
N GLU A 97 9.79 19.65 -14.36
CA GLU A 97 10.77 20.71 -14.32
C GLU A 97 9.96 21.98 -14.00
N ASP A 98 10.11 22.49 -12.78
CA ASP A 98 9.72 23.86 -12.48
C ASP A 98 10.43 24.73 -13.52
N LYS A 99 9.62 25.42 -14.33
CA LYS A 99 10.07 26.60 -15.08
C LYS A 99 10.19 27.77 -14.13
#